data_AF-A0A7L4QS74-F1
#
_entry.id   AF-A0A7L4QS74-F1
#
_cell.length_a   1.000
_cell.length_b   1.000
_cell.length_c   1.000
_cell.angle_alpha   90.00
_cell.angle_beta   90.00
_cell.angle_gamma   90.00
#
_symmetry.space_group_name_H-M   'P 1'
#
loop_
_entity.id
_entity.type
_entity.pdbx_description
1 polymer ?
#
loop_
_entity_poly.entity_id
_entity_poly.type
_entity_poly.pdbx_seq_one_letter_code
_entity_poly.pdbx_strand_id
1 'polypeptide(L)' 'MPELKKSLGVWSAAAVSIGAIIGAGIFVLVGVASGLAGPSVILSFALAGCVALFTALSAAEL' A
#
# COMPACT_ATOMS: atom_id res chain seq x y z
N MET A 1 19.01 -0.36 -29.01
CA MET A 1 18.52 -0.52 -27.63
C MET A 1 17.00 -0.42 -27.70
N PRO A 2 16.23 -1.48 -27.40
CA PRO A 2 14.78 -1.39 -27.44
C PRO A 2 14.34 -0.34 -26.40
N GLU A 3 13.75 0.75 -26.88
CA GLU A 3 13.25 1.84 -26.04
C GLU A 3 11.97 1.36 -25.36
N LEU A 4 11.97 1.26 -24.03
CA LEU A 4 10.78 0.93 -23.26
C LEU A 4 9.73 2.01 -23.50
N LYS A 5 8.63 1.63 -24.16
CA LYS A 5 7.45 2.48 -24.34
C LYS A 5 6.94 2.85 -22.94
N LYS A 6 7.26 4.05 -22.45
CA LYS A 6 6.92 4.56 -21.11
C LYS A 6 5.43 4.86 -20.98
N SER A 7 4.60 3.84 -21.18
CA SER A 7 3.16 3.92 -21.09
C SER A 7 2.70 2.77 -20.22
N LEU A 8 2.82 2.94 -18.89
CA LEU A 8 2.12 2.07 -17.95
C LEU A 8 0.66 2.48 -17.98
N GLY A 9 -0.22 1.55 -18.38
CA GLY A 9 -1.65 1.77 -18.24
C GLY A 9 -2.04 1.84 -16.77
N VAL A 10 -3.22 2.39 -16.50
CA VAL A 10 -3.75 2.55 -15.12
C VAL A 10 -3.72 1.23 -14.33
N TRP A 11 -4.05 0.11 -14.97
CA TRP A 11 -4.07 -1.21 -14.34
C TRP A 11 -2.67 -1.74 -14.01
N SER A 12 -1.68 -1.54 -14.88
CA SER A 12 -0.31 -1.98 -14.60
C SER A 12 0.36 -1.10 -13.55
N ALA A 13 0.11 0.21 -13.57
CA ALA A 13 0.57 1.13 -12.53
C ALA A 13 -0.04 0.82 -11.15
N ALA A 14 -1.35 0.53 -11.10
CA ALA A 14 -2.03 0.12 -9.88
C ALA A 14 -1.49 -1.22 -9.36
N ALA A 15 -1.30 -2.22 -10.22
CA ALA A 15 -0.76 -3.52 -9.83
C ALA A 15 0.65 -3.42 -9.24
N VAL A 16 1.53 -2.61 -9.83
CA VAL A 16 2.87 -2.34 -9.31
C VAL A 16 2.80 -1.68 -7.92
N SER A 17 1.94 -0.68 -7.78
CA SER A 17 1.77 0.06 -6.51
C SER A 17 1.23 -0.84 -5.39
N ILE A 18 0.21 -1.65 -5.69
CA ILE A 18 -0.36 -2.63 -4.75
C ILE A 18 0.72 -3.65 -4.35
N GLY A 19 1.46 -4.18 -5.32
CA GLY A 19 2.55 -5.12 -5.07
C GLY A 19 3.62 -4.55 -4.13
N ALA A 20 4.02 -3.29 -4.34
CA ALA A 20 4.99 -2.61 -3.48
C ALA A 20 4.47 -2.41 -2.05
N ILE A 21 3.22 -1.95 -1.88
CA ILE A 21 2.61 -1.69 -0.57
C ILE A 21 2.40 -3.00 0.21
N ILE A 22 1.84 -4.03 -0.42
CA ILE A 22 1.59 -5.33 0.22
C ILE A 22 2.92 -6.01 0.56
N GLY A 23 3.89 -5.99 -0.35
CA GLY A 23 5.18 -6.66 -0.21
C GLY A 23 5.99 -6.15 0.99
N ALA A 24 6.19 -4.83 1.08
CA ALA A 24 6.95 -4.23 2.17
C ALA A 24 6.13 -4.12 3.46
N GLY A 25 4.85 -3.78 3.36
CA GLY A 25 4.02 -3.45 4.51
C GLY A 25 3.44 -4.69 5.19
N ILE A 26 2.64 -5.49 4.49
CA ILE A 26 1.83 -6.54 5.10
C ILE A 26 2.71 -7.69 5.62
N PHE A 27 3.63 -8.21 4.81
CA PHE A 27 4.42 -9.38 5.19
C PHE A 27 5.38 -9.12 6.36
N VAL A 28 5.85 -7.88 6.53
CA VAL A 28 6.81 -7.53 7.60
C VAL A 28 6.08 -6.92 8.81
N LEU A 29 5.22 -5.92 8.59
CA LEU A 29 4.64 -5.14 9.69
C LEU A 29 3.52 -5.89 10.41
N VAL A 30 2.76 -6.77 9.74
CA VAL A 30 1.67 -7.50 10.40
C VAL A 30 2.18 -8.40 11.51
N GLY A 31 3.34 -9.06 11.34
CA GLY A 31 3.92 -9.90 12.38
C GLY A 31 4.26 -9.11 13.64
N VAL A 32 4.94 -7.97 13.47
CA VAL A 32 5.31 -7.08 14.59
C VAL A 32 4.07 -6.47 15.23
N ALA A 33 3.14 -5.96 14.42
CA ALA A 33 1.91 -5.33 14.89
C ALA A 33 1.00 -6.34 15.62
N SER A 34 0.96 -7.60 15.19
CA SER A 34 0.22 -8.67 15.86
C SER A 34 0.78 -8.96 17.25
N GLY A 35 2.10 -8.93 17.42
CA GLY A 35 2.73 -9.07 18.73
C GLY A 35 2.39 -7.92 19.70
N LEU A 36 2.20 -6.71 19.18
CA LEU A 36 1.91 -5.52 19.98
C LEU A 36 0.41 -5.33 20.28
N ALA A 37 -0.44 -5.48 19.26
CA ALA A 37 -1.88 -5.23 19.36
C ALA A 37 -2.70 -6.51 19.58
N GLY A 38 -2.12 -7.70 19.38
CA GLY A 38 -2.85 -8.96 19.48
C GLY A 38 -4.03 -9.03 18.49
N PRO A 39 -5.18 -9.60 18.89
CA PRO A 39 -6.37 -9.71 18.03
C PRO A 39 -6.89 -8.37 17.51
N SER A 40 -6.58 -7.27 18.20
CA SER A 40 -7.04 -5.93 17.84
C SER A 40 -6.26 -5.30 16.68
N VAL A 41 -5.22 -5.97 16.18
CA VAL A 41 -4.36 -5.49 15.07
C VAL A 41 -5.16 -5.11 13.81
N ILE A 42 -6.26 -5.80 13.55
CA ILE A 42 -7.17 -5.51 12.43
C ILE A 42 -7.76 -4.10 12.54
N LEU A 43 -8.11 -3.65 13.76
CA LEU A 43 -8.62 -2.30 13.98
C LEU A 43 -7.54 -1.24 13.76
N SER A 44 -6.30 -1.51 14.21
CA SER A 44 -5.17 -0.61 13.94
C SER A 44 -4.88 -0.47 12.44
N PHE A 45 -4.89 -1.58 11.68
CA PHE A 45 -4.70 -1.52 10.23
C PHE A 45 -5.88 -0.84 9.51
N ALA A 46 -7.12 -1.01 9.98
CA ALA A 46 -8.27 -0.32 9.42
C ALA A 46 -8.15 1.20 9.60
N LEU A 47 -7.77 1.66 10.80
CA LEU A 47 -7.53 3.08 11.08
C LEU A 47 -6.36 3.63 10.24
N ALA A 48 -5.24 2.91 10.17
CA ALA A 48 -4.10 3.29 9.35
C ALA A 48 -4.47 3.37 7.86
N GLY A 49 -5.29 2.43 7.36
CA GLY A 49 -5.82 2.44 6.01
C GLY A 49 -6.69 3.67 5.72
N CYS A 50 -7.58 4.04 6.65
CA CYS A 50 -8.36 5.27 6.53
C CYS A 50 -7.48 6.52 6.43
N VAL A 51 -6.44 6.64 7.26
CA VAL A 51 -5.49 7.77 7.18
C VAL A 51 -4.73 7.76 5.86
N ALA A 52 -4.27 6.58 5.43
CA ALA A 52 -3.55 6.42 4.17
C ALA A 52 -4.41 6.78 2.95
N LEU A 53 -5.73 6.54 2.99
CA LEU A 53 -6.64 6.95 1.92
C LEU A 53 -6.70 8.46 1.75
N PHE A 54 -6.75 9.23 2.85
CA PHE A 54 -6.72 10.70 2.76
C PHE A 54 -5.39 11.19 2.17
N THR A 55 -4.27 10.58 2.58
CA THR A 55 -2.95 10.90 2.00
C THR A 55 -2.90 10.54 0.51
N ALA A 56 -3.43 9.39 0.12
CA ALA A 56 -3.45 8.95 -1.27
C ALA A 56 -4.34 9.87 -2.13
N LEU A 57 -5.47 10.34 -1.61
CA LEU A 57 -6.33 11.30 -2.30
C LEU A 57 -5.59 12.62 -2.53
N SER A 58 -4.97 13.18 -1.48
CA SER A 58 -4.17 14.39 -1.60
C SER A 58 -3.01 14.24 -2.59
N ALA A 59 -2.38 13.06 -2.66
CA ALA A 59 -1.31 12.78 -3.61
C ALA A 59 -1.81 12.55 -5.04
N ALA A 60 -3.05 12.07 -5.22
CA ALA A 60 -3.67 11.88 -6.52
C ALA A 60 -4.16 13.21 -7.13
N GLU A 61 -4.46 14.20 -6.29
CA GLU A 61 -4.83 15.56 -6.70
C GLU A 61 -3.62 16.44 -7.05
N LEU A 62 -2.40 16.07 -6.62
CA LEU A 62 -1.15 16.81 -6.83
C LEU A 62 -0.55 16.56 -8.21
#